data_AF-A0A8S9XJB1-F1
#
_entry.id   AF-A0A8S9XJB1-F1
#
_cell.length_a   1.000
_cell.length_b   1.000
_cell.length_c   1.000
_cell.angle_alpha   90.00
_cell.angle_beta   90.00
_cell.angle_gamma   90.00
#
_symmetry.space_group_name_H-M   'P 1'
#
loop_
_entity.id
_entity.type
_entity.pdbx_description
1 polymer ?
#
loop_
_entity_poly.entity_id
_entity_poly.type
_entity_poly.pdbx_seq_one_letter_code
_entity_poly.pdbx_strand_id
1 'polypeptide(L)'
;MSNVKDANIVKIAVVLADQVPQLTPFNQKQPLASIIQELCNFWNLSDAEQYALQFSDSNNTNYITEKNRNEVKNGSVLRLSFSPSKTASDILQVLQSGSNEEKVEALTKLTDLSTDITFALEWINKRGLSFIIELIGGNKYKGAMLGLLLKSFVELMDHGNVSWDILEDPFISTVAGHVNSNPSHQDSMTIQASLSILENIVINSSAKYNQVVSEVNFQNLEAHLATENPVIQQNTLALVNSFMAKADSAKRKSLAAKLCTRQVKNAIITHIIQKSVTVGAEMAHQLYVYQSYLLDLLEPRMNTKMDSQDQDAHEKIKELRKIAFDTEGSFGNDSIARRQLGVFAKDYKKLGFKSDINPALDFTETPPGMLALDCMVYFARNQTENYTKMPSGTSPSNPDSSHCDPTADISDLVKQERYFWYLPTMYP
;
A
#
# COMPACT_ATOMS: atom_id res chain seq x y z
N MET A 1 -62.49 4.95 2.57
CA MET A 1 -61.56 6.10 2.63
C MET A 1 -60.15 5.55 2.68
N SER A 2 -59.44 5.61 1.55
CA SER A 2 -58.04 5.17 1.46
C SER A 2 -57.17 6.07 2.33
N ASN A 3 -56.55 5.49 3.37
CA ASN A 3 -55.49 6.14 4.13
C ASN A 3 -54.34 6.48 3.17
N VAL A 4 -54.35 7.71 2.63
CA VAL A 4 -53.19 8.27 1.95
C VAL A 4 -52.16 8.46 3.05
N LYS A 5 -51.26 7.47 3.21
CA LYS A 5 -50.05 7.67 4.02
C LYS A 5 -49.34 8.87 3.41
N ASP A 6 -49.27 9.98 4.14
CA ASP A 6 -48.44 11.10 3.71
C ASP A 6 -47.02 10.59 3.58
N ALA A 7 -46.53 10.52 2.34
CA ALA A 7 -45.22 9.96 2.02
C ALA A 7 -44.07 10.73 2.71
N ASN A 8 -44.35 11.93 3.22
CA ASN A 8 -43.38 12.78 3.91
C ASN A 8 -43.32 12.54 5.42
N ILE A 9 -44.21 11.73 6.00
CA ILE A 9 -44.22 11.44 7.43
C ILE A 9 -43.71 10.02 7.66
N VAL A 10 -42.62 9.90 8.41
CA VAL A 10 -42.06 8.61 8.85
C VAL A 10 -42.22 8.47 10.36
N LYS A 11 -42.57 7.28 10.84
CA LYS A 11 -42.67 6.98 12.27
C LYS A 11 -41.31 6.55 12.78
N ILE A 12 -40.81 7.24 13.80
CA ILE A 12 -39.50 6.99 14.40
C ILE A 12 -39.62 6.79 15.90
N ALA A 13 -38.58 6.22 16.49
CA ALA A 13 -38.32 6.28 17.93
C ALA A 13 -37.15 7.22 18.18
N VAL A 14 -37.24 8.12 19.16
CA VAL A 14 -36.12 8.94 19.62
C VAL A 14 -35.76 8.54 21.04
N VAL A 15 -34.48 8.24 21.28
CA VAL A 15 -33.93 7.86 22.58
C VAL A 15 -33.07 8.99 23.15
N LEU A 16 -33.08 9.11 24.48
CA LEU A 16 -32.17 9.93 25.26
C LEU A 16 -31.73 9.10 26.47
N ALA A 17 -30.46 9.22 26.88
CA ALA A 17 -29.93 8.44 27.99
C ALA A 17 -30.79 8.60 29.25
N ASP A 18 -31.08 7.49 29.91
CA ASP A 18 -31.88 7.41 31.15
C ASP A 18 -33.32 7.99 31.05
N GLN A 19 -33.84 8.16 29.84
CA GLN A 19 -35.20 8.66 29.59
C GLN A 19 -36.05 7.64 28.82
N VAL A 20 -37.37 7.76 28.97
CA VAL A 20 -38.32 6.94 28.20
C VAL A 20 -38.25 7.34 26.72
N PRO A 21 -38.05 6.38 25.79
CA PRO A 21 -38.06 6.66 24.36
C PRO A 21 -39.38 7.25 23.87
N GLN A 22 -39.30 8.20 22.95
CA GLN A 22 -40.47 8.85 22.36
C GLN A 22 -40.76 8.30 20.96
N LEU A 23 -41.97 7.77 20.76
CA LEU A 23 -42.48 7.42 19.44
C LEU A 23 -43.19 8.63 18.83
N THR A 24 -42.61 9.20 17.78
CA THR A 24 -43.12 10.46 17.19
C THR A 24 -43.15 10.39 15.67
N PRO A 25 -44.14 11.01 15.00
CA PRO A 25 -44.09 11.23 13.55
C PRO A 25 -42.99 12.24 13.22
N PHE A 26 -42.04 11.84 12.38
CA PHE A 26 -41.03 12.71 11.79
C PHE A 26 -41.52 13.21 10.44
N ASN A 27 -41.86 14.50 10.38
CA ASN A 27 -42.27 15.16 9.16
C ASN A 27 -41.04 15.65 8.38
N GLN A 28 -40.77 15.04 7.22
CA GLN A 28 -39.64 15.36 6.34
C GLN A 28 -39.64 16.80 5.80
N LYS A 29 -40.75 17.53 5.92
CA LYS A 29 -40.87 18.95 5.52
C LYS A 29 -40.73 19.93 6.68
N GLN A 30 -40.81 19.46 7.92
CA GLN A 30 -40.67 20.31 9.11
C GLN A 30 -39.18 20.55 9.39
N PRO A 31 -38.73 21.79 9.64
CA PRO A 31 -37.33 22.06 9.98
C PRO A 31 -36.85 21.21 11.15
N LEU A 32 -35.64 20.66 11.08
CA LEU A 32 -35.05 19.84 12.13
C LEU A 32 -34.98 20.61 13.46
N ALA A 33 -34.66 21.90 13.41
CA ALA A 33 -34.63 22.75 14.61
C ALA A 33 -35.99 22.76 15.35
N SER A 34 -37.11 22.78 14.61
CA SER A 34 -38.45 22.71 15.22
C SER A 34 -38.72 21.33 15.83
N ILE A 35 -38.33 20.25 15.14
CA ILE A 35 -38.47 18.88 15.66
C ILE A 35 -37.65 18.71 16.94
N ILE A 36 -36.39 19.19 16.94
CA ILE A 36 -35.50 19.14 18.09
C ILE A 36 -36.09 19.95 19.26
N GLN A 37 -36.62 21.15 19.00
CA GLN A 37 -37.29 21.94 20.03
C GLN A 37 -38.47 21.20 20.67
N GLU A 38 -39.29 20.52 19.88
CA GLU A 38 -40.42 19.72 20.38
C GLU A 38 -39.94 18.55 21.26
N LEU A 39 -38.86 17.87 20.86
CA LEU A 39 -38.24 16.79 21.64
C LEU A 39 -37.62 17.31 22.95
N CYS A 40 -36.92 18.44 22.90
CA CYS A 40 -36.37 19.10 24.09
C CYS A 40 -37.48 19.51 25.06
N ASN A 41 -38.59 20.07 24.56
CA ASN A 41 -39.75 20.41 25.38
C ASN A 41 -40.37 19.17 26.04
N PHE A 42 -40.41 18.03 25.35
CA PHE A 42 -40.93 16.77 25.90
C PHE A 42 -40.10 16.27 27.09
N TRP A 43 -38.77 16.35 27.01
CA TRP A 43 -37.87 15.95 28.09
C TRP A 43 -37.50 17.10 29.06
N ASN A 44 -38.14 18.27 28.95
CA ASN A 44 -37.85 19.47 29.76
C ASN A 44 -36.37 19.92 29.69
N LEU A 45 -35.74 19.82 28.52
CA LEU A 45 -34.39 20.30 28.27
C LEU A 45 -34.42 21.78 27.85
N SER A 46 -33.52 22.59 28.42
CA SER A 46 -33.28 23.96 27.96
C SER A 46 -32.38 23.99 26.73
N ASP A 47 -32.33 25.13 26.04
CA ASP A 47 -31.34 25.43 24.99
C ASP A 47 -31.32 24.38 23.87
N ALA A 48 -32.45 24.25 23.16
CA ALA A 48 -32.64 23.24 22.11
C ALA A 48 -31.57 23.32 20.99
N GLU A 49 -30.97 24.48 20.76
CA GLU A 49 -29.87 24.70 19.83
C GLU A 49 -28.57 23.95 20.22
N GLN A 50 -28.45 23.51 21.48
CA GLN A 50 -27.34 22.69 21.97
C GLN A 50 -27.50 21.20 21.65
N TYR A 51 -28.61 20.81 21.02
CA TYR A 51 -28.94 19.42 20.71
C TYR A 51 -29.01 19.16 19.21
N ALA A 52 -28.81 17.90 18.84
CA ALA A 52 -28.99 17.39 17.49
C ALA A 52 -29.50 15.95 17.53
N LEU A 53 -30.00 15.49 16.39
CA LEU A 53 -30.37 14.09 16.20
C LEU A 53 -29.20 13.32 15.59
N GLN A 54 -29.00 12.09 16.04
CA GLN A 54 -28.08 11.12 15.45
C GLN A 54 -28.83 9.83 15.13
N PHE A 55 -28.32 9.06 14.18
CA PHE A 55 -28.69 7.66 14.07
C PHE A 55 -28.22 6.89 15.30
N SER A 56 -28.98 5.87 15.71
CA SER A 56 -28.64 5.03 16.88
C SER A 56 -28.38 3.57 16.49
N ASP A 57 -28.07 3.33 15.22
CA ASP A 57 -27.80 1.98 14.71
C ASP A 57 -26.34 1.59 15.00
N SER A 58 -26.06 0.28 15.12
CA SER A 58 -24.70 -0.21 15.38
C SER A 58 -23.70 0.19 14.30
N ASN A 59 -24.19 0.46 13.08
CA ASN A 59 -23.37 0.74 11.90
C ASN A 59 -23.51 2.20 11.43
N ASN A 60 -24.37 3.00 12.07
CA ASN A 60 -24.57 4.40 11.70
C ASN A 60 -24.92 5.21 12.95
N THR A 61 -23.98 6.07 13.34
CA THR A 61 -24.10 7.01 14.46
C THR A 61 -23.97 8.46 14.01
N ASN A 62 -24.08 8.71 12.71
CA ASN A 62 -23.90 10.03 12.12
C ASN A 62 -25.01 11.00 12.57
N TYR A 63 -24.65 12.27 12.66
CA TYR A 63 -25.56 13.38 12.86
C TYR A 63 -26.50 13.55 11.67
N ILE A 64 -27.75 13.86 12.02
CA ILE A 64 -28.81 14.15 11.07
C ILE A 64 -28.84 15.65 10.83
N THR A 65 -28.70 16.01 9.58
CA THR A 65 -28.72 17.37 9.05
C THR A 65 -29.85 17.52 8.06
N GLU A 66 -30.15 18.76 7.67
CA GLU A 66 -31.13 19.02 6.62
C GLU A 66 -30.77 18.36 5.28
N LYS A 67 -29.48 18.03 5.06
CA LYS A 67 -28.99 17.41 3.83
C LYS A 67 -29.22 15.90 3.77
N ASN A 68 -29.15 15.20 4.91
CA ASN A 68 -29.23 13.73 4.97
C ASN A 68 -30.52 13.21 5.67
N ARG A 69 -31.41 14.09 6.13
CA ARG A 69 -32.69 13.71 6.79
C ARG A 69 -33.56 12.75 5.98
N ASN A 70 -33.42 12.73 4.66
CA ASN A 70 -34.08 11.80 3.75
C ASN A 70 -33.68 10.33 3.98
N GLU A 71 -32.56 10.07 4.65
CA GLU A 71 -32.12 8.74 5.08
C GLU A 71 -32.97 8.18 6.22
N VAL A 72 -33.62 9.03 7.02
CA VAL A 72 -34.53 8.61 8.09
C VAL A 72 -35.75 7.89 7.51
N LYS A 73 -35.93 6.61 7.87
CA LYS A 73 -37.03 5.75 7.38
C LYS A 73 -38.02 5.41 8.49
N ASN A 74 -39.16 4.85 8.10
CA ASN A 74 -40.11 4.28 9.06
C ASN A 74 -39.43 3.18 9.88
N GLY A 75 -39.53 3.28 11.20
CA GLY A 75 -38.91 2.37 12.14
C GLY A 75 -37.48 2.74 12.55
N SER A 76 -36.90 3.82 12.01
CA SER A 76 -35.59 4.29 12.45
C SER A 76 -35.59 4.64 13.94
N VAL A 77 -34.51 4.25 14.62
CA VAL A 77 -34.24 4.64 16.01
C VAL A 77 -33.17 5.74 15.98
N LEU A 78 -33.56 6.93 16.42
CA LEU A 78 -32.70 8.09 16.50
C LEU A 78 -32.32 8.35 17.96
N ARG A 79 -31.22 9.04 18.17
CA ARG A 79 -30.77 9.51 19.47
C ARG A 79 -30.79 11.03 19.48
N LEU A 80 -31.34 11.62 20.54
CA LEU A 80 -31.09 13.03 20.85
C LEU A 80 -29.77 13.13 21.61
N SER A 81 -28.82 13.88 21.07
CA SER A 81 -27.49 14.09 21.65
C SER A 81 -27.10 15.56 21.58
N PHE A 82 -25.99 15.93 22.21
CA PHE A 82 -25.47 17.29 22.05
C PHE A 82 -25.05 17.55 20.61
N SER A 83 -25.29 18.79 20.16
CA SER A 83 -24.96 19.23 18.81
C SER A 83 -23.47 19.01 18.51
N PRO A 84 -23.08 18.85 17.23
CA PRO A 84 -21.67 18.67 16.89
C PRO A 84 -20.81 19.84 17.37
N SER A 85 -21.35 21.07 17.30
CA SER A 85 -20.65 22.28 17.75
C SER A 85 -20.43 22.27 19.27
N LYS A 86 -21.44 21.90 20.08
CA LYS A 86 -21.29 21.77 21.53
C LYS A 86 -20.30 20.66 21.87
N THR A 87 -20.48 19.49 21.26
CA THR A 87 -19.64 18.31 21.53
C THR A 87 -18.17 18.58 21.19
N ALA A 88 -17.88 19.25 20.08
CA ALA A 88 -16.52 19.65 19.71
C ALA A 88 -15.91 20.64 20.73
N SER A 89 -16.70 21.61 21.20
CA SER A 89 -16.26 22.55 22.25
C SER A 89 -15.97 21.84 23.58
N ASP A 90 -16.84 20.92 24.00
CA ASP A 90 -16.67 20.17 25.24
C ASP A 90 -15.40 19.29 25.18
N ILE A 91 -15.19 18.58 24.07
CA ILE A 91 -13.98 17.77 23.86
C ILE A 91 -12.72 18.66 23.90
N LEU A 92 -12.71 19.80 23.18
CA LEU A 92 -11.55 20.71 23.19
C LEU A 92 -11.21 21.19 24.59
N GLN A 93 -12.23 21.55 25.39
CA GLN A 93 -12.03 21.99 26.76
C GLN A 93 -11.40 20.88 27.62
N VAL A 94 -11.90 19.64 27.52
CA VAL A 94 -11.35 18.50 28.26
C VAL A 94 -9.91 18.21 27.84
N LEU A 95 -9.58 18.27 26.54
CA LEU A 95 -8.21 18.06 26.07
C LEU A 95 -7.22 19.11 26.59
N GLN A 96 -7.68 20.33 26.83
CA GLN A 96 -6.85 21.41 27.36
C GLN A 96 -6.63 21.30 28.88
N SER A 97 -7.68 21.05 29.66
CA SER A 97 -7.61 21.17 31.13
C SER A 97 -8.02 19.94 31.95
N GLY A 98 -8.52 18.88 31.31
CA GLY A 98 -9.00 17.68 32.00
C GLY A 98 -7.87 16.80 32.57
N SER A 99 -8.24 15.80 33.36
CA SER A 99 -7.34 14.74 33.80
C SER A 99 -6.95 13.82 32.63
N ASN A 100 -5.95 12.95 32.83
CA ASN A 100 -5.56 12.00 31.78
C ASN A 100 -6.70 11.02 31.44
N GLU A 101 -7.48 10.60 32.43
CA GLU A 101 -8.63 9.71 32.28
C GLU A 101 -9.74 10.38 31.46
N GLU A 102 -10.10 11.62 31.81
CA GLU A 102 -11.08 12.42 31.07
C GLU A 102 -10.63 12.67 29.63
N LYS A 103 -9.32 12.92 29.42
CA LYS A 103 -8.75 13.07 28.08
C LYS A 103 -8.86 11.80 27.25
N VAL A 104 -8.62 10.63 27.83
CA VAL A 104 -8.76 9.35 27.12
C VAL A 104 -10.22 9.14 26.69
N GLU A 105 -11.19 9.44 27.55
CA GLU A 105 -12.62 9.36 27.21
C GLU A 105 -12.99 10.35 26.10
N ALA A 106 -12.53 11.60 26.23
CA ALA A 106 -12.77 12.64 25.22
C ALA A 106 -12.13 12.29 23.86
N LEU A 107 -10.92 11.70 23.85
CA LEU A 107 -10.25 11.25 22.63
C LEU A 107 -10.93 10.02 22.00
N THR A 108 -11.47 9.12 22.82
CA THR A 108 -12.27 7.99 22.33
C THR A 108 -13.51 8.50 21.61
N LYS A 109 -14.25 9.41 22.26
CA LYS A 109 -15.41 10.06 21.67
C LYS A 109 -15.06 10.86 20.41
N LEU A 110 -13.94 11.56 20.41
CA LEU A 110 -13.42 12.27 19.24
C LEU A 110 -13.16 11.31 18.08
N THR A 111 -12.53 10.17 18.35
CA THR A 111 -12.21 9.16 17.32
C THR A 111 -13.48 8.65 16.65
N ASP A 112 -14.49 8.28 17.45
CA ASP A 112 -15.76 7.76 16.92
C ASP A 112 -16.49 8.81 16.07
N LEU A 113 -16.58 10.05 16.57
CA LEU A 113 -17.29 11.13 15.89
C LEU A 113 -16.54 11.69 14.68
N SER A 114 -15.22 11.49 14.58
CA SER A 114 -14.43 11.96 13.43
C SER A 114 -14.78 11.25 12.13
N THR A 115 -15.43 10.08 12.21
CA THR A 115 -15.95 9.36 11.03
C THR A 115 -17.15 10.06 10.39
N ASP A 116 -17.83 10.97 11.11
CA ASP A 116 -18.93 11.77 10.60
C ASP A 116 -18.46 13.12 10.08
N ILE A 117 -18.65 13.36 8.79
CA ILE A 117 -18.31 14.62 8.11
C ILE A 117 -18.94 15.85 8.79
N THR A 118 -20.14 15.72 9.36
CA THR A 118 -20.83 16.82 10.04
C THR A 118 -20.04 17.27 11.27
N PHE A 119 -19.59 16.31 12.08
CA PHE A 119 -18.78 16.60 13.25
C PHE A 119 -17.37 17.04 12.86
N ALA A 120 -16.75 16.37 11.88
CA ALA A 120 -15.41 16.70 11.40
C ALA A 120 -15.31 18.17 10.95
N LEU A 121 -16.31 18.66 10.20
CA LEU A 121 -16.36 20.07 9.78
C LEU A 121 -16.46 21.03 10.96
N GLU A 122 -17.32 20.76 11.94
CA GLU A 122 -17.43 21.59 13.14
C GLU A 122 -16.14 21.58 13.98
N TRP A 123 -15.48 20.42 14.09
CA TRP A 123 -14.19 20.29 14.75
C TRP A 123 -13.11 21.14 14.08
N ILE A 124 -13.03 21.09 12.75
CA ILE A 124 -12.11 21.90 11.94
C ILE A 124 -12.42 23.39 12.10
N ASN A 125 -13.69 23.79 12.04
CA ASN A 125 -14.12 25.19 12.22
C ASN A 125 -13.70 25.76 13.59
N LYS A 126 -13.63 24.91 14.62
CA LYS A 126 -13.15 25.28 15.97
C LYS A 126 -11.63 25.17 16.14
N ARG A 127 -10.87 25.04 15.05
CA ARG A 127 -9.41 24.86 15.04
C ARG A 127 -8.94 23.59 15.76
N GLY A 128 -9.82 22.60 15.90
CA GLY A 128 -9.48 21.34 16.58
C GLY A 128 -8.45 20.52 15.82
N LEU A 129 -8.45 20.56 14.48
CA LEU A 129 -7.43 19.88 13.68
C LEU A 129 -6.04 20.47 13.90
N SER A 130 -5.91 21.80 13.88
CA SER A 130 -4.64 22.49 14.18
C SER A 130 -4.12 22.14 15.57
N PHE A 131 -5.03 22.04 16.55
CA PHE A 131 -4.69 21.61 17.90
C PHE A 131 -4.16 20.17 17.93
N ILE A 132 -4.81 19.21 17.25
CA ILE A 132 -4.31 17.82 17.16
C ILE A 132 -2.93 17.75 16.50
N ILE A 133 -2.70 18.51 15.42
CA ILE A 133 -1.41 18.59 14.74
C ILE A 133 -0.31 19.06 15.71
N GLU A 134 -0.60 20.10 16.50
CA GLU A 134 0.33 20.59 17.53
C GLU A 134 0.60 19.55 18.62
N LEU A 135 -0.42 18.85 19.11
CA LEU A 135 -0.25 17.82 20.14
C LEU A 135 0.60 16.64 19.65
N ILE A 136 0.41 16.21 18.40
CA ILE A 136 1.19 15.14 17.77
C ILE A 136 2.61 15.62 17.53
N GLY A 137 2.81 16.76 16.86
CA GLY A 137 4.14 17.31 16.55
C GLY A 137 4.95 17.68 17.80
N GLY A 138 4.27 17.98 18.92
CA GLY A 138 4.92 18.23 20.21
C GLY A 138 5.43 16.98 20.93
N ASN A 139 5.08 15.77 20.46
CA ASN A 139 5.50 14.47 21.01
C ASN A 139 5.33 14.33 22.54
N LYS A 140 4.26 14.91 23.09
CA LYS A 140 3.98 14.91 24.54
C LYS A 140 3.21 13.66 25.00
N TYR A 141 2.41 13.07 24.11
CA TYR A 141 1.52 11.94 24.43
C TYR A 141 2.15 10.61 24.02
N LYS A 142 1.84 9.54 24.75
CA LYS A 142 2.31 8.17 24.50
C LYS A 142 1.21 7.15 24.76
N GLY A 143 1.39 5.94 24.23
CA GLY A 143 0.45 4.82 24.45
C GLY A 143 -0.93 5.09 23.86
N ALA A 144 -1.98 4.69 24.57
CA ALA A 144 -3.37 4.77 24.10
C ALA A 144 -3.80 6.19 23.67
N MET A 145 -3.40 7.23 24.41
CA MET A 145 -3.74 8.62 24.05
C MET A 145 -3.16 9.03 22.69
N LEU A 146 -1.92 8.63 22.41
CA LEU A 146 -1.28 8.91 21.13
C LEU A 146 -1.97 8.14 19.99
N GLY A 147 -2.30 6.86 20.22
CA GLY A 147 -3.06 6.05 19.27
C GLY A 147 -4.39 6.71 18.88
N LEU A 148 -5.17 7.17 19.88
CA LEU A 148 -6.45 7.83 19.66
C LEU A 148 -6.29 9.19 18.94
N LEU A 149 -5.27 9.98 19.28
CA LEU A 149 -4.97 11.24 18.58
C LEU A 149 -4.66 11.00 17.10
N LEU A 150 -3.78 10.06 16.80
CA LEU A 150 -3.41 9.72 15.43
C LEU A 150 -4.59 9.14 14.66
N LYS A 151 -5.39 8.27 15.28
CA LYS A 151 -6.59 7.70 14.64
C LYS A 151 -7.63 8.79 14.37
N SER A 152 -7.91 9.67 15.33
CA SER A 152 -8.79 10.82 15.13
C SER A 152 -8.30 11.71 13.98
N PHE A 153 -6.98 11.95 13.90
CA PHE A 153 -6.39 12.72 12.81
C PHE A 153 -6.63 12.07 11.43
N VAL A 154 -6.45 10.74 11.32
CA VAL A 154 -6.72 10.00 10.07
C VAL A 154 -8.17 10.20 9.64
N GLU A 155 -9.13 9.92 10.52
CA GLU A 155 -10.56 10.04 10.20
C GLU A 155 -10.95 11.47 9.79
N LEU A 156 -10.40 12.49 10.44
CA LEU A 156 -10.65 13.89 10.09
C LEU A 156 -10.11 14.26 8.70
N MET A 157 -8.94 13.75 8.33
CA MET A 157 -8.30 14.04 7.05
C MET A 157 -8.90 13.23 5.88
N ASP A 158 -9.45 12.05 6.16
CA ASP A 158 -10.05 11.16 5.16
C ASP A 158 -11.29 11.75 4.48
N HIS A 159 -11.96 12.74 5.09
CA HIS A 159 -13.04 13.50 4.46
C HIS A 159 -12.58 14.38 3.30
N GLY A 160 -11.26 14.64 3.17
CA GLY A 160 -10.68 15.42 2.07
C GLY A 160 -11.00 16.93 2.11
N ASN A 161 -11.45 17.45 3.25
CA ASN A 161 -11.76 18.88 3.41
C ASN A 161 -10.52 19.77 3.60
N VAL A 162 -9.39 19.17 3.98
CA VAL A 162 -8.15 19.88 4.31
C VAL A 162 -7.00 19.27 3.53
N SER A 163 -6.15 20.13 2.96
CA SER A 163 -4.96 19.67 2.23
C SER A 163 -3.92 19.09 3.17
N TRP A 164 -3.26 18.01 2.77
CA TRP A 164 -2.11 17.43 3.47
C TRP A 164 -0.88 18.34 3.48
N ASP A 165 -0.85 19.38 2.64
CA ASP A 165 0.25 20.35 2.57
C ASP A 165 0.31 21.29 3.80
N ILE A 166 -0.71 21.29 4.68
CA ILE A 166 -0.65 22.05 5.95
C ILE A 166 0.33 21.44 6.97
N LEU A 167 0.80 20.21 6.74
CA LEU A 167 1.61 19.47 7.70
C LEU A 167 3.07 19.91 7.65
N GLU A 168 3.55 20.37 8.79
CA GLU A 168 4.92 20.85 8.96
C GLU A 168 5.88 19.74 9.42
N ASP A 169 7.17 20.02 9.33
CA ASP A 169 8.23 19.05 9.60
C ASP A 169 8.17 18.41 10.99
N PRO A 170 7.88 19.14 12.10
CA PRO A 170 7.77 18.51 13.42
C PRO A 170 6.71 17.41 13.50
N PHE A 171 5.60 17.59 12.79
CA PHE A 171 4.53 16.59 12.72
C PHE A 171 5.03 15.36 11.96
N ILE A 172 5.56 15.55 10.75
CA ILE A 172 6.00 14.46 9.87
C ILE A 172 7.12 13.66 10.54
N SER A 173 8.12 14.32 11.12
CA SER A 173 9.21 13.67 11.86
C SER A 173 8.74 12.89 13.08
N THR A 174 7.72 13.38 13.77
CA THR A 174 7.16 12.63 14.90
C THR A 174 6.44 11.37 14.44
N VAL A 175 5.60 11.47 13.41
CA VAL A 175 4.88 10.32 12.84
C VAL A 175 5.85 9.29 12.25
N ALA A 176 6.87 9.75 11.50
CA ALA A 176 7.94 8.90 11.01
C ALA A 176 8.72 8.24 12.14
N GLY A 177 8.95 8.94 13.26
CA GLY A 177 9.55 8.39 14.48
C GLY A 177 8.79 7.19 15.05
N HIS A 178 7.46 7.19 15.00
CA HIS A 178 6.64 6.05 15.44
C HIS A 178 6.81 4.84 14.51
N VAL A 179 6.86 5.05 13.20
CA VAL A 179 7.12 3.99 12.20
C VAL A 179 8.56 3.48 12.31
N ASN A 180 9.51 4.34 12.67
CA ASN A 180 10.90 3.95 12.87
C ASN A 180 11.14 3.20 14.19
N SER A 181 10.16 3.16 15.09
CA SER A 181 10.28 2.43 16.35
C SER A 181 10.00 0.94 16.15
N ASN A 182 10.60 0.09 16.98
CA ASN A 182 10.33 -1.35 16.92
C ASN A 182 8.85 -1.61 17.25
N PRO A 183 8.11 -2.37 16.41
CA PRO A 183 6.68 -2.61 16.61
C PRO A 183 6.37 -3.25 17.97
N SER A 184 7.30 -4.03 18.55
CA SER A 184 7.13 -4.70 19.84
C SER A 184 7.02 -3.73 21.03
N HIS A 185 7.44 -2.47 20.86
CA HIS A 185 7.48 -1.45 21.92
C HIS A 185 6.46 -0.32 21.71
N GLN A 186 5.59 -0.45 20.71
CA GLN A 186 4.61 0.58 20.36
C GLN A 186 3.22 -0.03 20.33
N ASP A 187 2.22 0.80 20.64
CA ASP A 187 0.82 0.41 20.55
C ASP A 187 0.42 0.19 19.08
N SER A 188 -0.40 -0.84 18.82
CA SER A 188 -0.79 -1.21 17.46
C SER A 188 -1.55 -0.09 16.75
N MET A 189 -2.42 0.65 17.44
CA MET A 189 -3.17 1.76 16.85
C MET A 189 -2.22 2.89 16.43
N THR A 190 -1.21 3.18 17.26
CA THR A 190 -0.17 4.17 16.94
C THR A 190 0.58 3.82 15.66
N ILE A 191 1.01 2.57 15.50
CA ILE A 191 1.72 2.12 14.29
C ILE A 191 0.79 2.17 13.07
N GLN A 192 -0.42 1.61 13.18
CA GLN A 192 -1.38 1.55 12.08
C GLN A 192 -1.72 2.95 11.56
N ALA A 193 -2.04 3.88 12.47
CA ALA A 193 -2.37 5.25 12.11
C ALA A 193 -1.15 5.98 11.55
N SER A 194 0.05 5.79 12.13
CA SER A 194 1.26 6.45 11.62
C SER A 194 1.62 6.00 10.20
N LEU A 195 1.53 4.69 9.91
CA LEU A 195 1.75 4.17 8.56
C LEU A 195 0.74 4.77 7.55
N SER A 196 -0.55 4.79 7.91
CA SER A 196 -1.61 5.36 7.07
C SER A 196 -1.41 6.87 6.84
N ILE A 197 -1.01 7.62 7.86
CA ILE A 197 -0.72 9.06 7.74
C ILE A 197 0.42 9.28 6.74
N LEU A 198 1.54 8.56 6.87
CA LEU A 198 2.67 8.73 5.96
C LEU A 198 2.33 8.34 4.51
N GLU A 199 1.56 7.27 4.33
CA GLU A 199 1.06 6.85 3.01
C GLU A 199 0.22 7.97 2.38
N ASN A 200 -0.74 8.49 3.14
CA ASN A 200 -1.61 9.56 2.65
C ASN A 200 -0.85 10.87 2.38
N ILE A 201 0.17 11.20 3.18
CA ILE A 201 1.06 12.34 2.87
C ILE A 201 1.75 12.10 1.52
N VAL A 202 2.29 10.92 1.27
CA VAL A 202 2.99 10.59 0.01
C VAL A 202 2.07 10.70 -1.20
N ILE A 203 0.87 10.16 -1.08
CA ILE A 203 -0.12 10.14 -2.17
C ILE A 203 -0.65 11.55 -2.43
N ASN A 204 -1.13 12.22 -1.38
CA ASN A 204 -1.96 13.40 -1.50
C ASN A 204 -1.20 14.73 -1.41
N SER A 205 0.00 14.77 -0.81
CA SER A 205 0.81 15.99 -0.78
C SER A 205 1.48 16.27 -2.13
N SER A 206 1.60 17.55 -2.45
CA SER A 206 2.29 18.04 -3.64
C SER A 206 3.83 18.08 -3.48
N ALA A 207 4.34 18.19 -2.25
CA ALA A 207 5.75 18.49 -1.98
C ALA A 207 6.43 17.60 -0.93
N LYS A 208 5.66 16.84 -0.13
CA LYS A 208 6.21 16.14 1.06
C LYS A 208 6.79 14.75 0.79
N TYR A 209 6.72 14.26 -0.45
CA TYR A 209 7.24 12.95 -0.84
C TYR A 209 8.71 12.72 -0.41
N ASN A 210 9.62 13.63 -0.77
CA ASN A 210 11.04 13.45 -0.51
C ASN A 210 11.37 13.47 0.99
N GLN A 211 10.62 14.26 1.76
CA GLN A 211 10.75 14.33 3.21
C GLN A 211 10.40 12.99 3.85
N VAL A 212 9.19 12.47 3.57
CA VAL A 212 8.74 11.18 4.15
C VAL A 212 9.70 10.05 3.78
N VAL A 213 10.11 9.95 2.51
CA VAL A 213 11.03 8.91 2.05
C VAL A 213 12.39 8.99 2.75
N SER A 214 12.85 10.20 3.12
CA SER A 214 14.12 10.38 3.82
C SER A 214 14.04 10.06 5.31
N GLU A 215 12.88 10.24 5.92
CA GLU A 215 12.68 10.03 7.36
C GLU A 215 12.34 8.58 7.70
N VAL A 216 11.74 7.81 6.78
CA VAL A 216 11.39 6.40 7.03
C VAL A 216 12.61 5.49 6.88
N ASN A 217 12.91 4.73 7.93
CA ASN A 217 13.94 3.71 7.92
C ASN A 217 13.40 2.39 7.35
N PHE A 218 13.79 2.08 6.12
CA PHE A 218 13.44 0.85 5.41
C PHE A 218 13.82 -0.43 6.16
N GLN A 219 14.86 -0.42 7.01
CA GLN A 219 15.25 -1.58 7.82
C GLN A 219 14.18 -1.95 8.85
N ASN A 220 13.41 -0.96 9.33
CA ASN A 220 12.37 -1.19 10.33
C ASN A 220 11.04 -1.61 9.70
N LEU A 221 10.85 -1.41 8.39
CA LEU A 221 9.67 -1.89 7.66
C LEU A 221 9.62 -3.43 7.61
N GLU A 222 10.78 -4.10 7.58
CA GLU A 222 10.85 -5.57 7.71
C GLU A 222 10.19 -6.03 9.02
N ALA A 223 10.51 -5.36 10.13
CA ALA A 223 9.95 -5.72 11.44
C ALA A 223 8.42 -5.56 11.46
N HIS A 224 7.88 -4.55 10.78
CA HIS A 224 6.42 -4.35 10.66
C HIS A 224 5.75 -5.43 9.81
N LEU A 225 6.37 -5.85 8.70
CA LEU A 225 5.90 -6.97 7.87
C LEU A 225 5.95 -8.31 8.63
N ALA A 226 6.89 -8.47 9.56
CA ALA A 226 7.04 -9.67 10.38
C ALA A 226 6.07 -9.76 11.57
N THR A 227 5.29 -8.70 11.84
CA THR A 227 4.29 -8.71 12.92
C THR A 227 3.15 -9.71 12.67
N GLU A 228 2.35 -10.00 13.69
CA GLU A 228 1.14 -10.82 13.56
C GLU A 228 -0.12 -10.01 13.19
N ASN A 229 0.00 -8.68 13.11
CA ASN A 229 -1.13 -7.80 12.91
C ASN A 229 -1.33 -7.54 11.39
N PRO A 230 -2.39 -8.10 10.77
CA PRO A 230 -2.57 -8.01 9.32
C PRO A 230 -2.77 -6.58 8.83
N VAL A 231 -3.33 -5.69 9.66
CA VAL A 231 -3.53 -4.27 9.31
C VAL A 231 -2.18 -3.54 9.28
N ILE A 232 -1.27 -3.84 10.22
CA ILE A 232 0.09 -3.27 10.19
C ILE A 232 0.83 -3.75 8.95
N GLN A 233 0.77 -5.05 8.64
CA GLN A 233 1.39 -5.60 7.44
C GLN A 233 0.86 -4.91 6.18
N GLN A 234 -0.46 -4.72 6.09
CA GLN A 234 -1.10 -4.08 4.95
C GLN A 234 -0.67 -2.62 4.81
N ASN A 235 -0.78 -1.82 5.88
CA ASN A 235 -0.40 -0.40 5.85
C ASN A 235 1.10 -0.23 5.56
N THR A 236 1.94 -1.17 6.01
CA THR A 236 3.37 -1.17 5.68
C THR A 236 3.59 -1.36 4.19
N LEU A 237 2.90 -2.33 3.57
CA LEU A 237 3.02 -2.59 2.14
C LEU A 237 2.40 -1.46 1.31
N ALA A 238 1.30 -0.87 1.77
CA ALA A 238 0.67 0.28 1.15
C ALA A 238 1.59 1.52 1.15
N LEU A 239 2.25 1.81 2.28
CA LEU A 239 3.28 2.86 2.35
C LEU A 239 4.43 2.59 1.36
N VAL A 240 4.92 1.35 1.30
CA VAL A 240 5.97 0.96 0.33
C VAL A 240 5.51 1.16 -1.12
N ASN A 241 4.29 0.73 -1.44
CA ASN A 241 3.69 0.90 -2.76
C ASN A 241 3.55 2.39 -3.12
N SER A 242 3.17 3.24 -2.16
CA SER A 242 3.06 4.68 -2.35
C SER A 242 4.40 5.31 -2.71
N PHE A 243 5.50 4.84 -2.11
CA PHE A 243 6.84 5.31 -2.46
C PHE A 243 7.20 4.94 -3.90
N MET A 244 6.94 3.70 -4.30
CA MET A 244 7.24 3.22 -5.65
C MET A 244 6.40 3.93 -6.72
N ALA A 245 5.13 4.22 -6.40
CA ALA A 245 4.19 4.93 -7.26
C ALA A 245 4.65 6.35 -7.61
N LYS A 246 5.11 7.12 -6.61
CA LYS A 246 5.55 8.52 -6.78
C LYS A 246 7.00 8.66 -7.23
N ALA A 247 7.82 7.62 -7.11
CA ALA A 247 9.23 7.67 -7.49
C ALA A 247 9.43 7.82 -9.01
N ASP A 248 10.38 8.69 -9.39
CA ASP A 248 10.97 8.67 -10.72
C ASP A 248 11.77 7.37 -10.98
N SER A 249 12.19 7.13 -12.23
CA SER A 249 12.85 5.89 -12.62
C SER A 249 14.14 5.59 -11.81
N ALA A 250 14.96 6.61 -11.52
CA ALA A 250 16.22 6.41 -10.81
C ALA A 250 15.97 6.13 -9.31
N LYS A 251 15.06 6.89 -8.69
CA LYS A 251 14.65 6.67 -7.31
C LYS A 251 13.95 5.34 -7.14
N ARG A 252 13.09 4.93 -8.06
CA ARG A 252 12.36 3.65 -8.04
C ARG A 252 13.34 2.47 -8.02
N LYS A 253 14.40 2.51 -8.84
CA LYS A 253 15.49 1.52 -8.80
C LYS A 253 16.21 1.50 -7.45
N SER A 254 16.52 2.67 -6.88
CA SER A 254 17.18 2.76 -5.57
C SER A 254 16.29 2.24 -4.43
N LEU A 255 15.00 2.54 -4.45
CA LEU A 255 14.02 2.03 -3.49
C LEU A 255 13.85 0.52 -3.62
N ALA A 256 13.72 0.02 -4.85
CA ALA A 256 13.64 -1.41 -5.11
C ALA A 256 14.87 -2.15 -4.58
N ALA A 257 16.08 -1.64 -4.76
CA ALA A 257 17.28 -2.26 -4.18
C ALA A 257 17.22 -2.38 -2.64
N LYS A 258 16.58 -1.42 -1.95
CA LYS A 258 16.36 -1.48 -0.50
C LYS A 258 15.23 -2.46 -0.11
N LEU A 259 14.20 -2.59 -0.94
CA LEU A 259 12.99 -3.37 -0.68
C LEU A 259 13.07 -4.82 -1.15
N CYS A 260 13.88 -5.11 -2.18
CA CYS A 260 14.12 -6.45 -2.72
C CYS A 260 15.20 -7.22 -1.96
N THR A 261 15.58 -6.77 -0.76
CA THR A 261 16.48 -7.54 0.09
C THR A 261 15.85 -8.89 0.41
N ARG A 262 16.70 -9.92 0.55
CA ARG A 262 16.27 -11.28 0.89
C ARG A 262 15.39 -11.30 2.16
N GLN A 263 15.68 -10.40 3.09
CA GLN A 263 14.97 -10.20 4.34
C GLN A 263 13.50 -9.80 4.13
N VAL A 264 13.23 -8.71 3.41
CA VAL A 264 11.86 -8.25 3.13
C VAL A 264 11.08 -9.29 2.32
N LYS A 265 11.72 -9.92 1.31
CA LYS A 265 11.09 -11.00 0.54
C LYS A 265 10.71 -12.17 1.45
N ASN A 266 11.62 -12.60 2.34
CA ASN A 266 11.34 -13.68 3.29
C ASN A 266 10.24 -13.29 4.28
N ALA A 267 10.19 -12.03 4.73
CA ALA A 267 9.15 -11.54 5.61
C ALA A 267 7.76 -11.66 4.96
N ILE A 268 7.62 -11.19 3.72
CA ILE A 268 6.37 -11.30 2.95
C ILE A 268 5.97 -12.78 2.74
N ILE A 269 6.91 -13.62 2.30
CA ILE A 269 6.61 -15.04 2.04
C ILE A 269 6.20 -15.75 3.33
N THR A 270 6.96 -15.58 4.41
CA THR A 270 6.77 -16.35 5.65
C THR A 270 5.58 -15.84 6.45
N HIS A 271 5.44 -14.52 6.62
CA HIS A 271 4.48 -13.92 7.55
C HIS A 271 3.15 -13.52 6.90
N ILE A 272 3.11 -13.36 5.57
CA ILE A 272 1.89 -12.95 4.85
C ILE A 272 1.36 -14.11 4.00
N ILE A 273 2.19 -14.67 3.10
CA ILE A 273 1.75 -15.66 2.12
C ILE A 273 1.57 -17.06 2.75
N GLN A 274 2.57 -17.56 3.47
CA GLN A 274 2.56 -18.93 4.01
C GLN A 274 1.74 -19.06 5.30
N LYS A 275 1.66 -17.99 6.11
CA LYS A 275 0.94 -18.00 7.39
C LYS A 275 -0.57 -17.91 7.21
N SER A 276 -1.06 -17.29 6.14
CA SER A 276 -2.49 -17.15 5.88
C SER A 276 -3.02 -18.27 4.98
N VAL A 277 -4.11 -18.92 5.40
CA VAL A 277 -4.84 -19.90 4.57
C VAL A 277 -5.46 -19.19 3.34
N THR A 278 -5.90 -17.95 3.52
CA THR A 278 -6.43 -17.09 2.45
C THR A 278 -6.01 -15.65 2.68
N VAL A 279 -5.26 -15.07 1.75
CA VAL A 279 -4.92 -13.64 1.79
C VAL A 279 -6.19 -12.83 1.47
N GLY A 280 -6.54 -11.88 2.34
CA GLY A 280 -7.71 -11.01 2.14
C GLY A 280 -7.56 -10.14 0.88
N ALA A 281 -8.68 -9.69 0.31
CA ALA A 281 -8.70 -8.96 -0.97
C ALA A 281 -7.79 -7.72 -0.97
N GLU A 282 -7.79 -6.95 0.11
CA GLU A 282 -6.98 -5.73 0.22
C GLU A 282 -5.48 -6.05 0.28
N MET A 283 -5.06 -6.99 1.11
CA MET A 283 -3.66 -7.45 1.13
C MET A 283 -3.23 -8.05 -0.22
N ALA A 284 -4.11 -8.81 -0.88
CA ALA A 284 -3.84 -9.36 -2.20
C ALA A 284 -3.64 -8.25 -3.24
N HIS A 285 -4.43 -7.18 -3.16
CA HIS A 285 -4.24 -5.98 -3.97
C HIS A 285 -2.87 -5.34 -3.70
N GLN A 286 -2.50 -5.14 -2.44
CA GLN A 286 -1.20 -4.56 -2.09
C GLN A 286 -0.02 -5.40 -2.59
N LEU A 287 -0.11 -6.74 -2.51
CA LEU A 287 0.90 -7.66 -3.06
C LEU A 287 0.98 -7.59 -4.59
N TYR A 288 -0.16 -7.50 -5.27
CA TYR A 288 -0.23 -7.34 -6.72
C TYR A 288 0.45 -6.04 -7.17
N VAL A 289 0.13 -4.91 -6.51
CA VAL A 289 0.73 -3.61 -6.81
C VAL A 289 2.23 -3.64 -6.57
N TYR A 290 2.66 -4.20 -5.44
CA TYR A 290 4.08 -4.37 -5.11
C TYR A 290 4.81 -5.18 -6.18
N GLN A 291 4.27 -6.33 -6.56
CA GLN A 291 4.84 -7.17 -7.60
C GLN A 291 4.92 -6.43 -8.94
N SER A 292 3.87 -5.71 -9.34
CA SER A 292 3.83 -4.94 -10.58
C SER A 292 4.99 -3.94 -10.63
N TYR A 293 5.20 -3.17 -9.57
CA TYR A 293 6.33 -2.22 -9.51
C TYR A 293 7.70 -2.88 -9.59
N LEU A 294 7.88 -4.09 -9.06
CA LEU A 294 9.14 -4.81 -9.19
C LEU A 294 9.37 -5.31 -10.62
N LEU A 295 8.31 -5.74 -11.30
CA LEU A 295 8.38 -6.19 -12.69
C LEU A 295 8.65 -5.05 -13.66
N ASP A 296 8.05 -3.88 -13.42
CA ASP A 296 8.27 -2.67 -14.22
C ASP A 296 9.75 -2.23 -14.26
N LEU A 297 10.56 -2.62 -13.25
CA LEU A 297 12.00 -2.35 -13.25
C LEU A 297 12.76 -3.07 -14.36
N LEU A 298 12.20 -4.18 -14.85
CA LEU A 298 12.79 -5.01 -15.91
C LEU A 298 12.43 -4.48 -17.30
N GLU A 299 11.36 -3.69 -17.42
CA GLU A 299 10.87 -3.16 -18.70
C GLU A 299 11.94 -2.40 -19.50
N PRO A 300 12.77 -1.52 -18.90
CA PRO A 300 13.84 -0.87 -19.66
C PRO A 300 14.83 -1.88 -20.26
N ARG A 301 15.23 -2.91 -19.51
CA ARG A 301 16.15 -3.95 -20.01
C ARG A 301 15.47 -4.85 -21.04
N MET A 302 14.19 -5.13 -20.86
CA MET A 302 13.36 -5.88 -21.82
C MET A 302 13.29 -5.17 -23.18
N ASN A 303 13.24 -3.83 -23.17
CA ASN A 303 13.17 -3.02 -24.38
C ASN A 303 14.53 -2.48 -24.86
N THR A 304 15.64 -2.83 -24.20
CA THR A 304 16.99 -2.42 -24.62
C THR A 304 17.53 -3.44 -25.63
N LYS A 305 17.88 -2.97 -26.83
CA LYS A 305 18.59 -3.78 -27.82
C LYS A 305 20.07 -3.90 -27.47
N MET A 306 20.68 -5.02 -27.79
CA MET A 306 22.13 -5.17 -27.67
C MET A 306 22.87 -4.23 -28.62
N ASP A 307 23.84 -3.50 -28.08
CA ASP A 307 24.79 -2.71 -28.87
C ASP A 307 25.96 -3.58 -29.33
N SER A 308 26.27 -3.53 -30.62
CA SER A 308 27.43 -4.17 -31.22
C SER A 308 28.78 -3.76 -30.62
N GLN A 309 28.86 -2.62 -29.94
CA GLN A 309 30.08 -2.13 -29.28
C GLN A 309 30.11 -2.38 -27.77
N ASP A 310 29.05 -2.97 -27.19
CA ASP A 310 28.99 -3.25 -25.75
C ASP A 310 29.90 -4.45 -25.39
N GLN A 311 31.12 -4.16 -24.95
CA GLN A 311 32.08 -5.20 -24.61
C GLN A 311 31.60 -6.11 -23.45
N ASP A 312 30.87 -5.59 -22.46
CA ASP A 312 30.38 -6.38 -21.33
C ASP A 312 29.35 -7.42 -21.80
N ALA A 313 28.44 -7.00 -22.68
CA ALA A 313 27.47 -7.92 -23.28
C ALA A 313 28.15 -9.02 -24.11
N HIS A 314 29.20 -8.69 -24.87
CA HIS A 314 29.97 -9.69 -25.62
C HIS A 314 30.72 -10.65 -24.70
N GLU A 315 31.29 -10.17 -23.59
CA GLU A 315 31.94 -11.03 -22.60
C GLU A 315 30.94 -11.96 -21.91
N LYS A 316 29.72 -11.49 -21.59
CA LYS A 316 28.63 -12.32 -21.07
C LYS A 316 28.25 -13.45 -22.03
N ILE A 317 28.18 -13.18 -23.34
CA ILE A 317 27.91 -14.23 -24.34
C ILE A 317 29.06 -15.26 -24.42
N LYS A 318 30.32 -14.81 -24.33
CA LYS A 318 31.46 -15.72 -24.27
C LYS A 318 31.45 -16.55 -22.98
N GLU A 319 31.07 -15.95 -21.86
CA GLU A 319 30.92 -16.62 -20.58
C GLU A 319 29.88 -17.75 -20.65
N LEU A 320 28.71 -17.50 -21.25
CA LEU A 320 27.69 -18.53 -21.48
C LEU A 320 28.24 -19.76 -22.21
N ARG A 321 29.05 -19.53 -23.25
CA ARG A 321 29.73 -20.61 -23.99
C ARG A 321 30.76 -21.33 -23.13
N LYS A 322 31.59 -20.58 -22.41
CA LYS A 322 32.62 -21.13 -21.54
C LYS A 322 32.02 -22.03 -20.45
N ILE A 323 30.95 -21.57 -19.79
CA ILE A 323 30.27 -22.36 -18.75
C ILE A 323 29.71 -23.66 -19.33
N ALA A 324 29.14 -23.62 -20.54
CA ALA A 324 28.53 -24.78 -21.17
C ALA A 324 29.52 -25.85 -21.69
N PHE A 325 30.68 -25.43 -22.23
CA PHE A 325 31.57 -26.34 -22.98
C PHE A 325 33.01 -26.44 -22.46
N ASP A 326 33.50 -25.48 -21.67
CA ASP A 326 34.88 -25.50 -21.15
C ASP A 326 35.00 -26.21 -19.78
N THR A 327 34.01 -27.04 -19.40
CA THR A 327 34.05 -27.82 -18.14
C THR A 327 34.95 -29.07 -18.24
N GLU A 328 35.42 -29.44 -19.43
CA GLU A 328 36.39 -30.53 -19.62
C GLU A 328 37.69 -29.99 -20.24
N GLY A 329 38.77 -30.05 -19.47
CA GLY A 329 40.09 -29.57 -19.89
C GLY A 329 40.61 -30.31 -21.11
N SER A 330 40.48 -29.70 -22.29
CA SER A 330 41.15 -30.19 -23.48
C SER A 330 41.45 -29.08 -24.48
N PHE A 331 42.40 -28.21 -24.15
CA PHE A 331 43.15 -27.50 -25.19
C PHE A 331 44.63 -27.43 -24.80
N GLY A 332 45.38 -28.42 -25.28
CA GLY A 332 46.82 -28.31 -25.42
C GLY A 332 47.18 -27.16 -26.35
N ASN A 333 48.19 -26.39 -25.96
CA ASN A 333 48.84 -25.37 -26.77
C ASN A 333 49.24 -25.94 -28.13
N ASP A 334 48.60 -25.50 -29.22
CA ASP A 334 49.29 -24.81 -30.32
C ASP A 334 48.36 -24.60 -31.54
N SER A 335 48.46 -23.42 -32.16
CA SER A 335 48.08 -23.11 -33.57
C SER A 335 46.59 -23.01 -33.97
N ILE A 336 45.79 -22.05 -33.47
CA ILE A 336 44.31 -22.15 -33.63
C ILE A 336 43.52 -20.85 -33.92
N ALA A 337 44.10 -19.73 -34.38
CA ALA A 337 43.28 -18.50 -34.59
C ALA A 337 42.13 -18.65 -35.63
N ARG A 338 42.32 -19.38 -36.74
CA ARG A 338 41.26 -19.64 -37.74
C ARG A 338 40.40 -20.88 -37.46
N ARG A 339 40.95 -21.87 -36.72
CA ARG A 339 40.17 -23.04 -36.28
C ARG A 339 39.23 -22.70 -35.11
N GLN A 340 39.57 -21.70 -34.28
CA GLN A 340 38.75 -21.25 -33.15
C GLN A 340 37.42 -20.62 -33.58
N LEU A 341 37.40 -19.77 -34.63
CA LEU A 341 36.16 -19.15 -35.13
C LEU A 341 35.12 -20.18 -35.60
N GLY A 342 35.57 -21.24 -36.28
CA GLY A 342 34.69 -22.34 -36.72
C GLY A 342 34.24 -23.27 -35.59
N VAL A 343 34.99 -23.33 -34.48
CA VAL A 343 34.58 -24.05 -33.26
C VAL A 343 33.54 -23.22 -32.51
N PHE A 344 33.77 -21.91 -32.34
CA PHE A 344 32.84 -21.03 -31.64
C PHE A 344 31.49 -20.92 -32.33
N ALA A 345 31.44 -20.83 -33.66
CA ALA A 345 30.16 -20.81 -34.38
C ALA A 345 29.35 -22.10 -34.15
N LYS A 346 30.03 -23.26 -34.10
CA LYS A 346 29.37 -24.53 -33.77
C LYS A 346 28.86 -24.56 -32.34
N ASP A 347 29.61 -24.01 -31.40
CA ASP A 347 29.22 -23.95 -30.00
C ASP A 347 28.03 -23.00 -29.79
N TYR A 348 28.00 -21.84 -30.45
CA TYR A 348 26.84 -20.94 -30.40
C TYR A 348 25.61 -21.56 -31.04
N LYS A 349 25.76 -22.26 -32.17
CA LYS A 349 24.67 -23.05 -32.76
C LYS A 349 24.16 -24.14 -31.81
N LYS A 350 25.05 -24.82 -31.08
CA LYS A 350 24.68 -25.81 -30.05
C LYS A 350 24.01 -25.20 -28.83
N LEU A 351 24.28 -23.93 -28.51
CA LEU A 351 23.53 -23.20 -27.48
C LEU A 351 22.15 -22.78 -27.94
N GLY A 352 21.88 -22.86 -29.26
CA GLY A 352 20.60 -22.52 -29.86
C GLY A 352 20.56 -21.14 -30.52
N PHE A 353 21.65 -20.35 -30.53
CA PHE A 353 21.60 -19.03 -31.15
C PHE A 353 21.17 -19.12 -32.63
N LYS A 354 20.22 -18.27 -33.04
CA LYS A 354 19.74 -18.13 -34.42
C LYS A 354 20.90 -17.69 -35.33
N SER A 355 21.73 -16.77 -34.84
CA SER A 355 22.97 -16.33 -35.50
C SER A 355 24.18 -17.03 -34.87
N ASP A 356 24.70 -18.06 -35.55
CA ASP A 356 25.86 -18.83 -35.11
C ASP A 356 27.18 -18.06 -35.26
N ILE A 357 27.27 -17.15 -36.22
CA ILE A 357 28.46 -16.31 -36.45
C ILE A 357 28.48 -15.10 -35.51
N ASN A 358 27.33 -14.48 -35.25
CA ASN A 358 27.22 -13.32 -34.39
C ASN A 358 26.00 -13.42 -33.46
N PRO A 359 26.11 -14.11 -32.31
CA PRO A 359 25.01 -14.31 -31.37
C PRO A 359 24.48 -13.01 -30.75
N ALA A 360 25.20 -11.89 -30.85
CA ALA A 360 24.74 -10.59 -30.38
C ALA A 360 23.47 -10.10 -31.12
N LEU A 361 23.28 -10.52 -32.38
CA LEU A 361 22.13 -10.12 -33.20
C LEU A 361 20.80 -10.61 -32.62
N ASP A 362 20.81 -11.75 -31.94
CA ASP A 362 19.62 -12.35 -31.34
C ASP A 362 19.04 -11.48 -30.21
N PHE A 363 19.88 -10.65 -29.57
CA PHE A 363 19.48 -9.73 -28.50
C PHE A 363 19.11 -8.32 -29.01
N THR A 364 19.00 -8.14 -30.33
CA THR A 364 18.49 -6.89 -30.95
C THR A 364 16.98 -6.90 -31.15
N GLU A 365 16.34 -8.08 -31.05
CA GLU A 365 14.89 -8.25 -31.03
C GLU A 365 14.35 -7.80 -29.65
N THR A 366 13.26 -7.02 -29.62
CA THR A 366 12.65 -6.50 -28.38
C THR A 366 11.13 -6.44 -28.53
N PRO A 367 10.33 -6.83 -27.51
CA PRO A 367 10.70 -7.44 -26.23
C PRO A 367 10.91 -8.97 -26.39
N PRO A 368 11.86 -9.62 -25.69
CA PRO A 368 12.90 -9.21 -24.75
C PRO A 368 14.23 -8.97 -25.47
N GLY A 369 14.92 -7.88 -25.22
CA GLY A 369 16.28 -7.64 -25.72
C GLY A 369 17.33 -8.11 -24.71
N MET A 370 18.04 -7.16 -24.13
CA MET A 370 19.11 -7.42 -23.17
C MET A 370 18.67 -8.16 -21.90
N LEU A 371 17.38 -8.11 -21.54
CA LEU A 371 16.85 -8.90 -20.42
C LEU A 371 17.01 -10.41 -20.64
N ALA A 372 16.92 -10.90 -21.88
CA ALA A 372 17.11 -12.32 -22.18
C ALA A 372 18.56 -12.74 -21.88
N LEU A 373 19.55 -11.92 -22.28
CA LEU A 373 20.95 -12.17 -21.98
C LEU A 373 21.20 -12.19 -20.46
N ASP A 374 20.62 -11.24 -19.73
CA ASP A 374 20.74 -11.19 -18.26
C ASP A 374 20.16 -12.46 -17.61
N CYS A 375 19.01 -12.94 -18.08
CA CYS A 375 18.38 -14.18 -17.60
C CYS A 375 19.22 -15.42 -17.89
N MET A 376 19.76 -15.53 -19.11
CA MET A 376 20.65 -16.64 -19.49
C MET A 376 21.89 -16.68 -18.61
N VAL A 377 22.55 -15.53 -18.40
CA VAL A 377 23.76 -15.43 -17.58
C VAL A 377 23.46 -15.79 -16.13
N TYR A 378 22.34 -15.30 -15.59
CA TYR A 378 21.91 -15.66 -14.25
C TYR A 378 21.69 -17.17 -14.10
N PHE A 379 20.97 -17.80 -15.04
CA PHE A 379 20.74 -19.24 -15.01
C PHE A 379 22.04 -20.03 -15.10
N ALA A 380 22.96 -19.64 -16.00
CA ALA A 380 24.26 -20.29 -16.15
C ALA A 380 25.13 -20.19 -14.88
N ARG A 381 25.11 -19.05 -14.18
CA ARG A 381 25.89 -18.83 -12.94
C ARG A 381 25.27 -19.49 -11.71
N ASN A 382 23.95 -19.50 -11.60
CA ASN A 382 23.25 -19.94 -10.39
C ASN A 382 22.80 -21.41 -10.44
N GLN A 383 22.65 -21.98 -11.64
CA GLN A 383 22.20 -23.34 -11.90
C GLN A 383 23.12 -24.03 -12.90
N THR A 384 24.44 -23.88 -12.72
CA THR A 384 25.47 -24.33 -13.68
C THR A 384 25.30 -25.77 -14.12
N GLU A 385 25.05 -26.70 -13.21
CA GLU A 385 24.82 -28.11 -13.58
C GLU A 385 23.59 -28.33 -14.46
N ASN A 386 22.51 -27.58 -14.20
CA ASN A 386 21.30 -27.69 -15.01
C ASN A 386 21.48 -27.01 -16.37
N TYR A 387 22.27 -25.94 -16.41
CA TYR A 387 22.65 -25.25 -17.64
C TYR A 387 23.54 -26.11 -18.55
N THR A 388 24.55 -26.81 -18.00
CA THR A 388 25.42 -27.70 -18.78
C THR A 388 24.72 -28.98 -19.24
N LYS A 389 23.73 -29.47 -18.47
CA LYS A 389 22.89 -30.62 -18.82
C LYS A 389 21.74 -30.28 -19.77
N MET A 390 21.45 -28.99 -19.97
CA MET A 390 20.44 -28.56 -20.92
C MET A 390 20.79 -29.14 -22.31
N PRO A 391 19.83 -29.72 -23.06
CA PRO A 391 20.14 -30.31 -24.35
C PRO A 391 20.79 -29.26 -25.24
N SER A 392 22.11 -29.34 -25.43
CA SER A 392 22.78 -28.62 -26.50
C SER A 392 22.02 -28.99 -27.77
N GLY A 393 21.45 -28.00 -28.48
CA GLY A 393 20.56 -28.18 -29.62
C GLY A 393 21.07 -29.34 -30.47
N THR A 394 20.36 -30.46 -30.38
CA THR A 394 20.88 -31.71 -30.95
C THR A 394 21.01 -31.49 -32.45
N SER A 395 22.19 -31.79 -32.96
CA SER A 395 22.48 -31.76 -34.40
C SER A 395 21.41 -32.56 -35.17
N PRO A 396 21.11 -32.17 -36.42
CA PRO A 396 19.96 -32.70 -37.17
C PRO A 396 20.19 -34.17 -37.50
N SER A 397 19.72 -35.07 -36.66
CA SER A 397 19.76 -36.51 -36.91
C SER A 397 18.43 -37.22 -36.72
N ASN A 398 17.34 -36.51 -36.44
CA ASN A 398 15.99 -37.06 -36.57
C ASN A 398 14.93 -35.96 -36.83
N PRO A 399 14.12 -36.05 -37.90
CA PRO A 399 13.07 -35.08 -38.22
C PRO A 399 11.84 -35.15 -37.29
N ASP A 400 11.77 -36.13 -36.38
CA ASP A 400 10.62 -36.36 -35.48
C ASP A 400 10.88 -36.02 -33.99
N SER A 401 12.02 -35.43 -33.63
CA SER A 401 12.25 -34.97 -32.24
C SER A 401 11.86 -33.50 -32.09
N SER A 402 10.95 -33.21 -31.16
CA SER A 402 10.60 -31.85 -30.72
C SER A 402 11.87 -31.04 -30.47
N HIS A 403 12.09 -30.03 -31.30
CA HIS A 403 13.20 -29.08 -31.17
C HIS A 403 12.99 -28.25 -29.90
N CYS A 404 13.91 -28.37 -28.94
CA CYS A 404 14.13 -27.36 -27.92
C CYS A 404 15.35 -26.57 -28.33
N ASP A 405 15.17 -25.28 -28.58
CA ASP A 405 16.23 -24.32 -28.83
C ASP A 405 16.37 -23.51 -27.56
N PRO A 406 17.34 -23.80 -26.68
CA PRO A 406 17.35 -23.21 -25.36
C PRO A 406 17.52 -21.69 -25.34
N THR A 407 18.08 -21.05 -26.37
CA THR A 407 18.13 -19.58 -26.43
C THR A 407 16.82 -18.97 -26.90
N ALA A 408 16.20 -19.56 -27.93
CA ALA A 408 14.88 -19.14 -28.40
C ALA A 408 13.81 -19.43 -27.35
N ASP A 409 13.90 -20.59 -26.69
CA ASP A 409 13.01 -21.01 -25.60
C ASP A 409 13.21 -20.16 -24.35
N ILE A 410 14.43 -19.76 -23.96
CA ILE A 410 14.62 -18.83 -22.82
C ILE A 410 14.11 -17.42 -23.18
N SER A 411 14.39 -16.93 -24.39
CA SER A 411 13.84 -15.65 -24.86
C SER A 411 12.31 -15.69 -24.89
N ASP A 412 11.72 -16.76 -25.42
CA ASP A 412 10.27 -16.94 -25.51
C ASP A 412 9.63 -17.28 -24.14
N LEU A 413 10.34 -17.92 -23.21
CA LEU A 413 9.93 -18.11 -21.81
C LEU A 413 9.95 -16.80 -21.04
N VAL A 414 10.92 -15.91 -21.31
CA VAL A 414 10.95 -14.55 -20.75
C VAL A 414 9.82 -13.70 -21.35
N LYS A 415 9.40 -13.95 -22.60
CA LYS A 415 8.18 -13.36 -23.20
C LYS A 415 6.89 -13.87 -22.55
N GLN A 416 6.86 -15.12 -22.10
CA GLN A 416 5.69 -15.72 -21.46
C GLN A 416 5.64 -15.31 -19.97
N GLU A 417 4.74 -14.39 -19.63
CA GLU A 417 4.53 -13.77 -18.29
C GLU A 417 4.27 -14.73 -17.09
N ARG A 418 4.51 -16.04 -17.20
CA ARG A 418 3.93 -17.04 -16.28
C ARG A 418 4.76 -17.48 -15.07
N TYR A 419 6.02 -17.07 -14.90
CA TYR A 419 6.84 -17.55 -13.78
C TYR A 419 7.73 -16.47 -13.13
N PHE A 420 7.11 -15.36 -12.71
CA PHE A 420 7.86 -14.18 -12.24
C PHE A 420 8.16 -14.11 -10.73
N TRP A 421 7.71 -15.06 -9.89
CA TRP A 421 8.04 -15.07 -8.45
C TRP A 421 9.54 -15.30 -8.14
N TYR A 422 10.31 -15.79 -9.12
CA TYR A 422 11.73 -16.09 -8.99
C TYR A 422 12.68 -15.06 -9.63
N LEU A 423 12.17 -14.05 -10.32
CA LEU A 423 13.00 -13.03 -11.00
C LEU A 423 13.58 -11.91 -10.13
N PRO A 424 13.03 -11.54 -8.95
CA PRO A 424 13.63 -10.49 -8.11
C PRO A 424 15.00 -10.84 -7.50
N THR A 425 15.52 -12.06 -7.69
CA THR A 425 16.87 -12.45 -7.22
C THR A 425 17.99 -12.16 -8.23
N MET A 426 17.68 -11.52 -9.37
CA MET A 426 18.66 -11.21 -10.42
C MET A 426 19.41 -9.88 -10.25
N TYR A 427 19.05 -9.04 -9.28
CA TYR A 427 19.83 -7.85 -8.93
C TYR A 427 20.38 -7.95 -7.50
N PRO A 428 21.66 -7.64 -7.27
CA PRO A 428 22.20 -7.46 -5.92
C PRO A 428 21.57 -6.26 -5.20
#